data_AF-A0AAD7ET03-F1
#
_entry.id   AF-A0AAD7ET03-F1
#
_cell.length_a   1.000
_cell.length_b   1.000
_cell.length_c   1.000
_cell.angle_alpha   90.00
_cell.angle_beta   90.00
_cell.angle_gamma   90.00
#
_symmetry.space_group_name_H-M   'P 1'
#
loop_
_entity.id
_entity.type
_entity.pdbx_description
1 polymer ?
#
loop_
_entity_poly.entity_id
_entity_poly.type
_entity_poly.pdbx_seq_one_letter_code
_entity_poly.pdbx_strand_id
1 'polypeptide(L)'
;EHLVVSGSVLLRYVLSTSLHTAPDENDIGYTEAVIDPATGIRTKNALWLLKARKADIILMNRGPIPAPAWTFAGHRTMGNWTFVRELPRHFGQDTQLNSLAAEVVNAAFHATVTRFIPEVLQSLRAIHKDPLIRQKTFAWHASWFSGAVEFHPPRRVDDPWSLYYNAQVYMENYLLKALLPHHGVHFLP
;
A
#
# COMPACT_ATOMS: atom_id res chain seq x y z
N GLU A 1 3.82 -40.44 5.83
CA GLU A 1 4.16 -41.07 7.13
C GLU A 1 5.28 -40.35 7.88
N HIS A 2 6.39 -39.95 7.25
CA HIS A 2 7.50 -39.24 7.94
C HIS A 2 7.11 -37.98 8.73
N LEU A 3 6.21 -37.13 8.21
CA LEU A 3 5.80 -35.90 8.91
C LEU A 3 5.09 -36.17 10.24
N VAL A 4 4.28 -37.23 10.31
CA VAL A 4 3.56 -37.63 11.53
C VAL A 4 4.54 -38.13 12.56
N VAL A 5 5.54 -38.91 12.13
CA VAL A 5 6.59 -39.46 13.02
C VAL A 5 7.49 -38.35 13.59
N SER A 6 7.77 -37.31 12.81
CA SER A 6 8.58 -36.17 13.25
C SER A 6 7.79 -35.07 13.97
N GLY A 7 6.46 -35.22 14.13
CA GLY A 7 5.60 -34.16 14.67
C GLY A 7 5.61 -32.88 13.82
N SER A 8 5.96 -32.99 12.54
CA SER A 8 6.10 -31.85 11.64
C SER A 8 4.80 -31.58 10.88
N VAL A 9 4.52 -30.30 10.63
CA VAL A 9 3.36 -29.85 9.85
C VAL A 9 3.82 -29.14 8.58
N LEU A 10 3.08 -29.34 7.49
CA LEU A 10 3.28 -28.60 6.24
C LEU A 10 2.33 -27.40 6.25
N LEU A 11 2.90 -26.20 6.09
CA LEU A 11 2.15 -24.95 6.07
C LEU A 11 2.16 -24.35 4.67
N ARG A 12 0.99 -24.06 4.11
CA ARG A 12 0.86 -23.37 2.82
C ARG A 12 0.56 -21.90 3.07
N TYR A 13 1.30 -21.03 2.40
CA TYR A 13 1.04 -19.61 2.43
C TYR A 13 0.84 -19.03 1.02
N VAL A 14 0.12 -17.91 0.95
CA VAL A 14 0.05 -17.08 -0.26
C VAL A 14 0.46 -15.66 0.08
N LEU A 15 1.14 -15.00 -0.86
CA LEU A 15 1.48 -13.59 -0.78
C LEU A 15 0.54 -12.78 -1.67
N SER A 16 0.00 -11.69 -1.14
CA SER A 16 -0.72 -10.67 -1.90
C SER A 16 -0.02 -9.33 -1.77
N THR A 17 0.33 -8.70 -2.89
CA THR A 17 1.05 -7.41 -2.93
C THR A 17 0.24 -6.25 -3.55
N SER A 18 -0.82 -6.57 -4.31
CA SER A 18 -1.67 -5.56 -4.98
C SER A 18 -2.99 -5.32 -4.25
N LEU A 19 -3.42 -6.28 -3.42
CA LEU A 19 -4.71 -6.30 -2.73
C LEU A 19 -5.96 -6.18 -3.62
N HIS A 20 -5.83 -6.15 -4.95
CA HIS A 20 -7.00 -6.16 -5.83
C HIS A 20 -7.81 -7.44 -5.63
N THR A 21 -9.10 -7.27 -5.35
CA THR A 21 -10.03 -8.37 -5.07
C THR A 21 -11.15 -8.37 -6.09
N ALA A 22 -11.03 -9.21 -7.11
CA ALA A 22 -12.12 -9.55 -8.01
C ALA A 22 -12.41 -11.06 -7.92
N PRO A 23 -13.70 -11.46 -8.01
CA PRO A 23 -14.09 -12.87 -7.89
C PRO A 23 -13.81 -13.68 -9.15
N ASP A 24 -13.72 -13.02 -10.30
CA ASP A 24 -13.51 -13.62 -11.62
C ASP A 24 -12.03 -13.54 -12.02
N GLU A 25 -11.49 -14.63 -12.53
CA GLU A 25 -10.14 -14.69 -13.09
C GLU A 25 -10.02 -13.90 -14.40
N ASN A 26 -11.14 -13.68 -15.08
CA ASN A 26 -11.23 -12.89 -16.32
C ASN A 26 -11.42 -11.39 -16.07
N ASP A 27 -11.43 -10.94 -14.80
CA ASP A 27 -11.50 -9.52 -14.46
C ASP A 27 -10.38 -8.74 -15.16
N ILE A 28 -10.73 -7.61 -15.76
CA ILE A 28 -9.81 -6.76 -16.52
C ILE A 28 -8.59 -6.33 -15.69
N GLY A 29 -8.74 -6.24 -14.36
CA GLY A 29 -7.66 -5.90 -13.45
C GLY A 29 -6.60 -7.00 -13.32
N TYR A 30 -6.90 -8.24 -13.72
CA TYR A 30 -5.98 -9.38 -13.71
C TYR A 30 -5.44 -9.72 -15.11
N THR A 31 -6.26 -9.58 -16.15
CA THR A 31 -5.94 -10.00 -17.53
C THR A 31 -5.21 -8.93 -18.31
N GLU A 32 -5.53 -7.66 -18.06
CA GLU A 32 -4.97 -6.52 -18.76
C GLU A 32 -4.17 -5.64 -17.81
N ALA A 33 -3.40 -4.74 -18.41
CA ALA A 33 -2.73 -3.72 -17.63
C ALA A 33 -3.53 -2.42 -17.70
N VAL A 34 -3.94 -1.95 -16.53
CA VAL A 34 -4.83 -0.81 -16.39
C VAL A 34 -4.01 0.41 -16.00
N ILE A 35 -4.32 1.56 -16.57
CA ILE A 35 -3.75 2.84 -16.14
C ILE A 35 -4.59 3.32 -14.97
N ASP A 36 -3.98 3.48 -13.80
CA ASP A 36 -4.69 4.05 -12.65
C ASP A 36 -4.95 5.54 -12.92
N PRO A 37 -6.22 6.00 -12.94
CA PRO A 37 -6.54 7.38 -13.27
C PRO A 37 -5.99 8.41 -12.27
N ALA A 38 -5.70 8.05 -11.00
CA ALA A 38 -5.12 9.01 -10.04
C ALA A 38 -3.63 9.23 -10.25
N THR A 39 -2.93 8.24 -10.78
CA THR A 39 -1.47 8.29 -10.90
C THR A 39 -1.02 8.32 -12.34
N GLY A 40 -1.84 7.95 -13.31
CA GLY A 40 -1.41 7.75 -14.70
C GLY A 40 -0.38 6.62 -14.85
N ILE A 41 -0.16 5.82 -13.80
CA ILE A 41 0.80 4.71 -13.81
C ILE A 41 0.07 3.43 -14.19
N ARG A 42 0.71 2.65 -15.05
CA ARG A 42 0.24 1.32 -15.44
C ARG A 42 0.42 0.34 -14.29
N THR A 43 -0.66 -0.27 -13.83
CA THR A 43 -0.65 -1.30 -12.79
C THR A 43 -1.02 -2.65 -13.38
N LYS A 44 -0.56 -3.71 -12.72
CA LYS A 44 -0.94 -5.09 -13.03
C LYS A 44 -1.23 -5.80 -11.71
N ASN A 45 -2.44 -6.30 -11.55
CA ASN A 45 -2.79 -7.05 -10.35
C ASN A 45 -2.57 -8.54 -10.55
N ALA A 46 -2.37 -9.25 -9.46
CA ALA A 46 -2.23 -10.69 -9.46
C ALA A 46 -3.51 -11.33 -8.91
N LEU A 47 -4.01 -12.37 -9.58
CA LEU A 47 -5.07 -13.21 -9.05
C LEU A 47 -4.54 -13.99 -7.84
N TRP A 48 -4.88 -13.54 -6.64
CA TRP A 48 -4.40 -14.11 -5.39
C TRP A 48 -5.50 -14.75 -4.55
N LEU A 49 -6.76 -14.25 -4.62
CA LEU A 49 -7.88 -14.78 -3.83
C LEU A 49 -8.16 -16.27 -4.13
N LEU A 50 -8.14 -16.67 -5.40
CA LEU A 50 -8.37 -18.07 -5.78
C LEU A 50 -7.29 -18.99 -5.18
N LYS A 51 -6.04 -18.52 -5.14
CA LYS A 51 -4.91 -19.25 -4.52
C LYS A 51 -5.04 -19.26 -3.00
N ALA A 52 -5.51 -18.16 -2.40
CA ALA A 52 -5.69 -18.00 -0.97
C ALA A 52 -6.67 -19.02 -0.35
N ARG A 53 -7.69 -19.45 -1.10
CA ARG A 53 -8.64 -20.50 -0.65
C ARG A 53 -7.95 -21.82 -0.26
N LYS A 54 -6.81 -22.12 -0.88
CA LYS A 54 -6.02 -23.34 -0.63
C LYS A 54 -4.89 -23.14 0.39
N ALA A 55 -4.65 -21.90 0.82
CA ALA A 55 -3.61 -21.58 1.79
C ALA A 55 -4.10 -21.77 3.23
N ASP A 56 -3.15 -21.92 4.14
CA ASP A 56 -3.39 -21.97 5.58
C ASP A 56 -3.13 -20.59 6.20
N ILE A 57 -2.11 -19.88 5.70
CA ILE A 57 -1.81 -18.47 6.05
C ILE A 57 -1.87 -17.58 4.81
N ILE A 58 -2.42 -16.38 4.98
CA ILE A 58 -2.43 -15.35 3.95
C ILE A 58 -1.55 -14.19 4.42
N LEU A 59 -0.43 -14.00 3.72
CA LEU A 59 0.46 -12.88 3.94
C LEU A 59 0.09 -11.74 2.98
N MET A 60 -0.31 -10.61 3.54
CA MET A 60 -0.71 -9.43 2.81
C MET A 60 0.38 -8.36 2.93
N ASN A 61 0.60 -7.64 1.85
CA ASN A 61 1.44 -6.47 1.79
C ASN A 61 0.85 -5.55 0.70
N ARG A 62 1.04 -4.24 0.85
CA ARG A 62 0.79 -3.29 -0.22
C ARG A 62 1.88 -2.25 -0.13
N GLY A 63 2.66 -2.12 -1.20
CA GLY A 63 3.60 -1.01 -1.32
C GLY A 63 2.86 0.33 -1.44
N PRO A 64 3.58 1.45 -1.28
CA PRO A 64 2.98 2.77 -1.38
C PRO A 64 2.31 3.00 -2.74
N ILE A 65 1.37 3.95 -2.80
CA ILE A 65 0.78 4.39 -4.07
C ILE A 65 1.90 5.03 -4.90
N PRO A 66 2.07 4.66 -6.19
CA PRO A 66 3.11 5.25 -7.02
C PRO A 66 2.88 6.75 -7.18
N ALA A 67 3.97 7.53 -7.23
CA ALA A 67 3.84 8.95 -7.51
C ALA A 67 3.21 9.14 -8.91
N PRO A 68 2.33 10.12 -9.10
CA PRO A 68 1.71 10.31 -10.40
C PRO A 68 2.73 10.52 -11.51
N ALA A 69 2.47 9.99 -12.70
CA ALA A 69 3.35 10.00 -13.86
C ALA A 69 3.77 11.43 -14.25
N TRP A 70 2.86 12.40 -14.11
CA TRP A 70 3.15 13.81 -14.38
C TRP A 70 4.12 14.44 -13.37
N THR A 71 4.34 13.83 -12.20
CA THR A 71 5.40 14.30 -11.29
C THR A 71 6.79 14.10 -11.86
N PHE A 72 6.96 13.16 -12.78
CA PHE A 72 8.22 12.93 -13.49
C PHE A 72 8.41 13.87 -14.69
N ALA A 73 7.36 14.60 -15.11
CA ALA A 73 7.49 15.63 -16.12
C ALA A 73 8.12 16.88 -15.49
N GLY A 74 9.33 17.27 -15.88
CA GLY A 74 9.99 18.47 -15.35
C GLY A 74 11.48 18.31 -15.14
N HIS A 75 12.05 19.09 -14.22
CA HIS A 75 13.48 19.04 -13.91
C HIS A 75 13.83 17.67 -13.30
N ARG A 76 14.87 17.01 -13.81
CA ARG A 76 15.23 15.61 -13.48
C ARG A 76 15.36 15.33 -11.97
N THR A 77 15.67 16.35 -11.18
CA THR A 77 15.93 16.23 -9.73
C THR A 77 14.76 16.66 -8.85
N MET A 78 13.80 17.44 -9.37
CA MET A 78 12.71 18.02 -8.56
C MET A 78 11.33 17.54 -9.00
N GLY A 79 11.18 17.12 -10.26
CA GLY A 79 9.87 16.77 -10.82
C GLY A 79 8.90 17.96 -10.86
N ASN A 80 7.64 17.67 -11.15
CA ASN A 80 6.55 18.65 -11.11
C ASN A 80 5.49 18.26 -10.08
N TRP A 81 5.49 18.96 -8.95
CA TRP A 81 4.55 18.74 -7.85
C TRP A 81 3.46 19.81 -7.76
N THR A 82 3.25 20.61 -8.82
CA THR A 82 2.30 21.73 -8.77
C THR A 82 0.86 21.29 -8.54
N PHE A 83 0.49 20.07 -8.94
CA PHE A 83 -0.85 19.51 -8.73
C PHE A 83 -1.23 19.46 -7.24
N VAL A 84 -0.25 19.40 -6.34
CA VAL A 84 -0.48 19.37 -4.88
C VAL A 84 -1.18 20.64 -4.41
N ARG A 85 -1.00 21.77 -5.12
CA ARG A 85 -1.62 23.05 -4.77
C ARG A 85 -3.14 23.03 -4.87
N GLU A 86 -3.68 22.09 -5.64
CA GLU A 86 -5.11 21.86 -5.80
C GLU A 86 -5.67 20.88 -4.76
N LEU A 87 -4.80 20.17 -4.02
CA LEU A 87 -5.21 19.25 -2.97
C LEU A 87 -5.57 20.01 -1.68
N PRO A 88 -6.47 19.45 -0.85
CA PRO A 88 -6.67 19.95 0.50
C PRO A 88 -5.34 20.02 1.26
N ARG A 89 -5.08 21.15 1.92
CA ARG A 89 -3.90 21.29 2.79
C ARG A 89 -4.21 20.63 4.12
N HIS A 90 -3.51 19.53 4.41
CA HIS A 90 -3.68 18.78 5.66
C HIS A 90 -2.72 19.24 6.77
N PHE A 91 -1.68 19.99 6.40
CA PHE A 91 -0.71 20.59 7.31
C PHE A 91 -0.89 22.11 7.33
N GLY A 92 -0.68 22.73 8.51
CA GLY A 92 -1.05 24.10 8.82
C GLY A 92 -0.57 25.17 7.82
N GLN A 93 -1.31 26.28 7.76
CA GLN A 93 -1.06 27.45 6.88
C GLN A 93 0.21 28.24 7.20
N ASP A 94 1.12 27.74 8.05
CA ASP A 94 2.34 28.45 8.39
C ASP A 94 3.14 28.72 7.10
N THR A 95 3.19 30.01 6.76
CA THR A 95 3.66 30.58 5.50
C THR A 95 5.14 30.28 5.18
N GLN A 96 5.86 29.62 6.09
CA GLN A 96 7.23 29.15 5.90
C GLN A 96 7.34 27.71 5.34
N LEU A 97 6.24 26.95 5.26
CA LEU A 97 6.20 25.61 4.67
C LEU A 97 5.77 25.60 3.19
N ASN A 98 6.04 26.66 2.43
CA ASN A 98 6.00 26.61 0.95
C ASN A 98 7.27 25.92 0.41
N SER A 99 7.69 24.83 1.04
CA SER A 99 8.83 24.03 0.61
C SER A 99 8.33 22.85 -0.23
N LEU A 100 9.13 22.43 -1.21
CA LEU A 100 8.88 21.22 -1.98
C LEU A 100 8.65 20.00 -1.05
N ALA A 101 9.32 19.95 0.10
CA ALA A 101 9.12 18.89 1.09
C ALA A 101 7.68 18.85 1.61
N ALA A 102 7.12 20.00 1.97
CA ALA A 102 5.75 20.08 2.46
C ALA A 102 4.73 19.71 1.37
N GLU A 103 4.94 20.14 0.13
CA GLU A 103 4.10 19.73 -1.01
C GLU A 103 4.14 18.20 -1.19
N VAL A 104 5.34 17.62 -1.23
CA VAL A 104 5.52 16.17 -1.38
C VAL A 104 4.87 15.37 -0.23
N VAL A 105 5.03 15.82 1.01
CA VAL A 105 4.41 15.17 2.18
C VAL A 105 2.89 15.31 2.16
N ASN A 106 2.35 16.47 1.76
CA ASN A 106 0.91 16.65 1.61
C ASN A 106 0.34 15.73 0.52
N ALA A 107 1.06 15.55 -0.59
CA ALA A 107 0.69 14.61 -1.65
C ALA A 107 0.67 13.16 -1.13
N ALA A 108 1.70 12.76 -0.38
CA ALA A 108 1.81 11.44 0.24
C ALA A 108 0.64 11.17 1.20
N PHE A 109 0.32 12.15 2.04
CA PHE A 109 -0.80 12.05 2.98
C PHE A 109 -2.12 11.89 2.23
N HIS A 110 -2.33 12.74 1.22
CA HIS A 110 -3.53 12.69 0.40
C HIS A 110 -3.70 11.31 -0.26
N ALA A 111 -2.66 10.78 -0.91
CA ALA A 111 -2.70 9.45 -1.52
C ALA A 111 -2.96 8.33 -0.50
N THR A 112 -2.37 8.43 0.69
CA THR A 112 -2.60 7.47 1.78
C THR A 112 -4.08 7.43 2.18
N VAL A 113 -4.68 8.60 2.41
CA VAL A 113 -6.05 8.70 2.92
C VAL A 113 -7.11 8.46 1.85
N THR A 114 -6.90 8.93 0.61
CA THR A 114 -7.93 8.85 -0.44
C THR A 114 -7.85 7.61 -1.31
N ARG A 115 -6.70 6.93 -1.34
CA ARG A 115 -6.50 5.72 -2.14
C ARG A 115 -6.10 4.52 -1.30
N PHE A 116 -4.95 4.58 -0.63
CA PHE A 116 -4.39 3.41 0.06
C PHE A 116 -5.35 2.83 1.11
N ILE A 117 -5.83 3.64 2.06
CA ILE A 117 -6.71 3.15 3.13
C ILE A 117 -8.05 2.63 2.58
N PRO A 118 -8.75 3.35 1.68
CA PRO A 118 -9.95 2.81 1.04
C PRO A 118 -9.73 1.49 0.31
N GLU A 119 -8.64 1.35 -0.45
CA GLU A 119 -8.28 0.10 -1.14
C GLU A 119 -8.08 -1.05 -0.15
N VAL A 120 -7.29 -0.84 0.91
CA VAL A 120 -7.10 -1.86 1.96
C VAL A 120 -8.43 -2.27 2.60
N LEU A 121 -9.28 -1.30 2.97
CA LEU A 121 -10.59 -1.57 3.55
C LEU A 121 -11.51 -2.32 2.58
N GLN A 122 -11.46 -2.00 1.29
CA GLN A 122 -12.21 -2.72 0.26
C GLN A 122 -11.76 -4.18 0.17
N SER A 123 -10.44 -4.43 0.14
CA SER A 123 -9.88 -5.78 0.10
C SER A 123 -10.24 -6.57 1.36
N LEU A 124 -10.15 -5.96 2.54
CA LEU A 124 -10.60 -6.57 3.79
C LEU A 124 -12.08 -6.92 3.74
N ARG A 125 -12.96 -6.02 3.26
CA ARG A 125 -14.39 -6.33 3.09
C ARG A 125 -14.63 -7.49 2.13
N ALA A 126 -13.88 -7.57 1.03
CA ALA A 126 -13.98 -8.69 0.10
C ALA A 126 -13.55 -10.02 0.74
N ILE A 127 -12.45 -10.01 1.51
CA ILE A 127 -12.00 -11.14 2.32
C ILE A 127 -13.07 -11.62 3.30
N HIS A 128 -13.71 -10.69 4.03
CA HIS A 128 -14.75 -11.03 5.01
C HIS A 128 -16.01 -11.64 4.37
N LYS A 129 -16.28 -11.29 3.10
CA LYS A 129 -17.40 -11.84 2.33
C LYS A 129 -17.12 -13.24 1.77
N ASP A 130 -15.87 -13.63 1.55
CA ASP A 130 -15.53 -14.96 1.06
C ASP A 130 -15.52 -15.98 2.22
N PRO A 131 -16.44 -16.95 2.24
CA PRO A 131 -16.60 -17.87 3.38
C PRO A 131 -15.42 -18.82 3.56
N LEU A 132 -14.67 -19.11 2.49
CA LEU A 132 -13.50 -20.01 2.53
C LEU A 132 -12.24 -19.29 3.00
N ILE A 133 -12.17 -17.98 2.75
CA ILE A 133 -11.00 -17.15 3.07
C ILE A 133 -11.14 -16.53 4.46
N ARG A 134 -12.34 -16.09 4.89
CA ARG A 134 -12.54 -15.39 6.18
C ARG A 134 -12.13 -16.17 7.43
N GLN A 135 -11.99 -17.50 7.34
CA GLN A 135 -11.60 -18.38 8.45
C GLN A 135 -10.08 -18.60 8.53
N LYS A 136 -9.31 -18.04 7.60
CA LYS A 136 -7.85 -18.22 7.51
C LYS A 136 -7.12 -17.26 8.46
N THR A 137 -5.86 -17.57 8.74
CA THR A 137 -4.97 -16.65 9.45
C THR A 137 -4.42 -15.61 8.50
N PHE A 138 -4.57 -14.34 8.87
CA PHE A 138 -4.06 -13.21 8.09
C PHE A 138 -2.90 -12.55 8.82
N ALA A 139 -1.82 -12.31 8.09
CA ALA A 139 -0.71 -11.51 8.53
C ALA A 139 -0.46 -10.39 7.52
N TRP A 140 -0.20 -9.19 8.01
CA TRP A 140 0.25 -8.07 7.21
C TRP A 140 1.74 -7.87 7.41
N HIS A 141 2.51 -7.96 6.33
CA HIS A 141 3.93 -7.68 6.34
C HIS A 141 4.15 -6.20 6.01
N ALA A 142 4.80 -5.45 6.90
CA ALA A 142 5.17 -4.06 6.64
C ALA A 142 6.02 -3.92 5.36
N SER A 143 5.88 -2.80 4.66
CA SER A 143 6.61 -2.56 3.41
C SER A 143 8.13 -2.55 3.63
N TRP A 144 8.89 -3.01 2.62
CA TRP A 144 10.36 -3.14 2.69
C TRP A 144 11.11 -1.81 2.52
N PHE A 145 10.41 -0.68 2.36
CA PHE A 145 11.04 0.63 2.29
C PHE A 145 11.62 0.99 3.67
N SER A 146 12.95 0.97 3.70
CA SER A 146 13.81 0.91 4.88
C SER A 146 13.73 2.13 5.80
N GLY A 147 13.58 1.87 7.10
CA GLY A 147 14.67 2.18 8.04
C GLY A 147 14.45 3.25 9.10
N ALA A 148 13.43 4.09 9.03
CA ALA A 148 13.28 5.18 10.00
C ALA A 148 12.11 4.90 10.96
N VAL A 149 12.45 4.60 12.22
CA VAL A 149 11.50 4.61 13.35
C VAL A 149 10.87 6.01 13.51
N GLU A 150 11.55 7.05 12.99
CA GLU A 150 11.10 8.44 12.99
C GLU A 150 11.20 9.06 11.59
N PHE A 151 10.08 9.59 11.07
CA PHE A 151 10.06 10.34 9.82
C PHE A 151 10.28 11.83 10.10
N HIS A 152 11.42 12.36 9.65
CA HIS A 152 11.71 13.80 9.68
C HIS A 152 11.83 14.32 8.24
N PRO A 153 10.94 15.22 7.77
CA PRO A 153 11.05 15.77 6.43
C PRO A 153 12.34 16.58 6.31
N PRO A 154 13.14 16.37 5.25
CA PRO A 154 14.41 17.06 5.09
C PRO A 154 14.19 18.54 4.77
N ARG A 155 15.12 19.40 5.20
CA ARG A 155 15.10 20.84 4.88
C ARG A 155 15.32 21.10 3.38
N ARG A 156 16.04 20.21 2.70
CA ARG A 156 16.30 20.24 1.25
C ARG A 156 15.91 18.90 0.66
N VAL A 157 15.16 18.94 -0.43
CA VAL A 157 14.68 17.73 -1.12
C VAL A 157 15.56 17.51 -2.35
N ASP A 158 16.46 16.54 -2.27
CA ASP A 158 17.28 16.11 -3.40
C ASP A 158 16.60 14.96 -4.19
N ASP A 159 15.71 14.21 -3.53
CA ASP A 159 14.87 13.17 -4.14
C ASP A 159 13.43 13.26 -3.58
N PRO A 160 12.51 13.93 -4.30
CA PRO A 160 11.13 14.08 -3.86
C PRO A 160 10.33 12.77 -3.93
N TRP A 161 10.71 11.82 -4.79
CA TRP A 161 9.99 10.54 -4.90
C TRP A 161 10.32 9.62 -3.73
N SER A 162 11.59 9.54 -3.33
CA SER A 162 11.95 8.82 -2.09
C SER A 162 11.27 9.44 -0.87
N LEU A 163 11.21 10.78 -0.79
CA LEU A 163 10.47 11.46 0.29
C LEU A 163 8.98 11.09 0.26
N TYR A 164 8.35 11.10 -0.92
CA TYR A 164 6.95 10.73 -1.12
C TYR A 164 6.65 9.29 -0.66
N TYR A 165 7.47 8.32 -1.08
CA TYR A 165 7.28 6.91 -0.72
C TYR A 165 7.55 6.64 0.77
N ASN A 166 8.60 7.25 1.34
CA ASN A 166 8.91 7.09 2.76
C ASN A 166 7.83 7.71 3.65
N ALA A 167 7.29 8.87 3.26
CA ALA A 167 6.18 9.50 3.97
C ALA A 167 4.95 8.58 3.98
N GLN A 168 4.57 8.04 2.82
CA GLN A 168 3.47 7.07 2.72
C GLN A 168 3.69 5.88 3.63
N VAL A 169 4.82 5.18 3.50
CA VAL A 169 5.12 3.97 4.29
C VAL A 169 5.08 4.24 5.79
N TYR A 170 5.58 5.40 6.23
CA TYR A 170 5.49 5.81 7.63
C TYR A 170 4.03 5.94 8.09
N MET A 171 3.20 6.68 7.34
CA MET A 171 1.79 6.88 7.65
C MET A 171 0.99 5.57 7.58
N GLU A 172 1.22 4.76 6.55
CA GLU A 172 0.60 3.45 6.35
C GLU A 172 0.91 2.52 7.52
N ASN A 173 2.18 2.38 7.92
CA ASN A 173 2.57 1.54 9.05
C ASN A 173 1.95 2.03 10.36
N TYR A 174 1.88 3.35 10.58
CA TYR A 174 1.24 3.91 11.77
C TYR A 174 -0.25 3.58 11.81
N LEU A 175 -0.97 3.82 10.70
CA LEU A 175 -2.41 3.59 10.61
C LEU A 175 -2.78 2.10 10.65
N LEU A 176 -2.06 1.26 9.92
CA LEU A 176 -2.37 -0.16 9.79
C LEU A 176 -2.12 -0.93 11.09
N LYS A 177 -1.12 -0.54 11.89
CA LYS A 177 -0.92 -1.10 13.24
C LYS A 177 -2.17 -0.97 14.11
N ALA A 178 -2.87 0.16 14.01
CA ALA A 178 -4.11 0.40 14.73
C ALA A 178 -5.33 -0.25 14.04
N LEU A 179 -5.41 -0.16 12.72
CA LEU A 179 -6.59 -0.57 11.95
C LEU A 179 -6.75 -2.09 11.82
N LEU A 180 -5.67 -2.81 11.51
CA LEU A 180 -5.71 -4.22 11.12
C LEU A 180 -6.19 -5.19 12.20
N PRO A 181 -5.84 -5.01 13.49
CA PRO A 181 -6.35 -5.87 14.57
C PRO A 181 -7.88 -5.90 14.65
N HIS A 182 -8.57 -4.80 14.32
CA HIS A 182 -10.04 -4.75 14.28
C HIS A 182 -10.65 -5.63 13.18
N HIS A 183 -9.82 -6.09 12.23
CA HIS A 183 -10.19 -6.97 11.13
C HIS A 183 -9.59 -8.37 11.27
N GLY A 184 -9.04 -8.73 12.44
CA GLY A 184 -8.43 -10.04 12.68
C GLY A 184 -7.14 -10.28 11.89
N VAL A 185 -6.44 -9.21 11.48
CA VAL A 185 -5.19 -9.29 10.74
C VAL A 185 -4.03 -8.94 11.67
N HIS A 186 -3.05 -9.82 11.77
CA HIS A 186 -1.84 -9.60 12.57
C HIS A 186 -0.86 -8.68 11.84
N PHE A 187 -0.46 -7.58 12.46
CA PHE A 187 0.58 -6.72 11.90
C PHE A 187 1.98 -7.27 12.25
N LEU A 188 2.79 -7.52 11.23
CA LEU A 188 4.18 -7.94 11.32
C LEU A 188 5.08 -6.78 10.87
N PRO A 189 5.84 -6.15 11.80
CA PRO A 189 6.72 -5.03 11.50
C PRO A 189 7.95 -5.42 10.70
#